data_AF-A0A562M8W3-F1
#
_entry.id   AF-A0A562M8W3-F1
#
_cell.length_a   1.000
_cell.length_b   1.000
_cell.length_c   1.000
_cell.angle_alpha   90.00
_cell.angle_beta   90.00
_cell.angle_gamma   90.00
#
_symmetry.space_group_name_H-M   'P 1'
#
loop_
_entity.id
_entity.type
_entity.pdbx_description
1 polymer ?
#
loop_
_entity_poly.entity_id
_entity_poly.type
_entity_poly.pdbx_seq_one_letter_code
_entity_poly.pdbx_strand_id
1 'polypeptide(L)'
;MNAGQPNVRDLVRLQPTVFSFSRKTSCETVVNLANEGLLGVSVRDYRIEGGGMLRRLLGLKGKQPIVDRMSIDLQAFGPEYTDLRAHVLERIARTAVGEAPFYHLYIDDLFPEAFYEALKARMVEYKNSGKLQQRKQDSKAFVNRRYPLIELRDVEILQFRALFEDRNVKRALFEKFYCKPSDDLVDSVDIHENEFEFVFCTPDKFQNIHVDIPPKYMSFVFYFPTVPVDEEEEKKNATVLYDKGLKPVYGANFRRNSVCVFVPHFYSYHGFSTTIERDVLVMFLINKDEMRVWHDKSRSDSPQEGFSGIADMIEDKLGRHPLIEYGGDPARISEERAACRINAPQGRVMLD
;
A
#
# COMPACT_ATOMS: atom_id res chain seq x y z
N MET A 1 -62.34 4.68 -36.05
CA MET A 1 -62.10 3.22 -35.93
C MET A 1 -60.59 3.01 -35.96
N ASN A 2 -60.11 2.12 -35.09
CA ASN A 2 -58.70 1.94 -34.69
C ASN A 2 -57.75 1.41 -35.78
N ALA A 3 -56.46 1.75 -35.61
CA ALA A 3 -55.21 1.03 -35.93
C ALA A 3 -54.21 1.99 -36.62
N GLY A 4 -52.94 2.14 -36.24
CA GLY A 4 -52.13 1.61 -35.15
C GLY A 4 -50.85 2.46 -35.08
N GLN A 5 -50.32 2.66 -33.87
CA GLN A 5 -49.04 3.34 -33.66
C GLN A 5 -47.89 2.33 -33.76
N PRO A 6 -46.76 2.67 -34.41
CA PRO A 6 -45.55 1.86 -34.30
C PRO A 6 -44.87 2.11 -32.95
N ASN A 7 -44.47 1.01 -32.33
CA ASN A 7 -43.78 0.92 -31.05
C ASN A 7 -42.30 1.26 -31.26
N VAL A 8 -41.85 2.43 -30.81
CA VAL A 8 -40.43 2.81 -30.81
C VAL A 8 -39.85 2.42 -29.44
N ARG A 9 -39.38 1.18 -29.35
CA ARG A 9 -38.38 0.75 -28.36
C ARG A 9 -37.10 0.42 -29.12
N ASP A 10 -36.39 1.45 -29.52
CA ASP A 10 -34.98 1.33 -29.88
C ASP A 10 -34.11 1.81 -28.72
N LEU A 11 -33.20 0.93 -28.32
CA LEU A 11 -32.23 1.13 -27.27
C LEU A 11 -31.34 2.33 -27.56
N VAL A 12 -31.46 3.37 -26.75
CA VAL A 12 -30.32 4.26 -26.48
C VAL A 12 -29.58 3.65 -25.29
N ARG A 13 -28.49 2.92 -25.57
CA ARG A 13 -27.45 2.66 -24.57
C ARG A 13 -26.82 4.02 -24.23
N LEU A 14 -27.29 4.67 -23.17
CA LEU A 14 -26.56 5.79 -22.57
C LEU A 14 -25.27 5.23 -21.99
N GLN A 15 -24.13 5.63 -22.58
CA GLN A 15 -22.86 5.46 -21.88
C GLN A 15 -22.87 6.31 -20.62
N PRO A 16 -22.32 5.84 -19.49
CA PRO A 16 -22.20 6.67 -18.30
C PRO A 16 -21.27 7.84 -18.61
N THR A 17 -21.84 9.04 -18.73
CA THR A 17 -21.08 10.28 -18.82
C THR A 17 -20.43 10.55 -17.47
N VAL A 18 -19.11 10.42 -17.39
CA VAL A 18 -18.35 10.80 -16.20
C VAL A 18 -18.20 12.32 -16.20
N PHE A 19 -18.87 13.01 -15.28
CA PHE A 19 -18.69 14.45 -15.09
C PHE A 19 -17.43 14.74 -14.26
N SER A 20 -16.53 15.57 -14.79
CA SER A 20 -15.41 16.12 -14.02
C SER A 20 -15.81 17.45 -13.39
N PHE A 21 -15.74 17.55 -12.06
CA PHE A 21 -15.85 18.84 -11.36
C PHE A 21 -14.46 19.40 -11.08
N SER A 22 -14.19 20.63 -11.51
CA SER A 22 -12.97 21.34 -11.13
C SER A 22 -13.04 21.81 -9.67
N ARG A 23 -11.90 22.13 -9.05
CA ARG A 23 -11.76 22.59 -7.65
C ARG A 23 -12.57 23.86 -7.27
N LYS A 24 -13.40 24.41 -8.16
CA LYS A 24 -14.25 25.59 -7.95
C LYS A 24 -15.75 25.35 -8.11
N THR A 25 -16.21 24.11 -8.23
CA THR A 25 -17.65 23.84 -8.26
C THR A 25 -18.23 24.01 -6.85
N SER A 26 -19.14 24.96 -6.66
CA SER A 26 -19.78 25.18 -5.35
C SER A 26 -20.66 23.97 -5.00
N CYS A 27 -20.76 23.64 -3.71
CA CYS A 27 -21.61 22.54 -3.23
C CYS A 27 -23.08 22.68 -3.68
N GLU A 28 -23.56 23.91 -3.88
CA GLU A 28 -24.89 24.19 -4.44
C GLU A 28 -25.09 23.58 -5.83
N THR A 29 -24.08 23.64 -6.71
CA THR A 29 -24.19 23.10 -8.06
C THR A 29 -24.28 21.56 -8.05
N VAL A 30 -23.56 20.90 -7.15
CA VAL A 30 -23.58 19.43 -7.04
C VAL A 30 -24.92 18.94 -6.49
N VAL A 31 -25.48 19.65 -5.51
CA VAL A 31 -26.80 19.32 -4.93
C VAL A 31 -27.93 19.55 -5.95
N ASN A 32 -27.87 20.63 -6.74
CA ASN A 32 -28.88 20.89 -7.75
C ASN A 32 -28.84 19.83 -8.88
N LEU A 33 -27.66 19.43 -9.34
CA LEU A 33 -27.51 18.38 -10.35
C LEU A 33 -28.00 17.00 -9.87
N ALA A 34 -27.85 16.70 -8.58
CA ALA A 34 -28.36 15.47 -7.99
C ALA A 34 -29.90 15.48 -7.86
N ASN A 35 -30.49 16.62 -7.49
CA ASN A 35 -31.95 16.77 -7.38
C ASN A 35 -32.65 16.75 -8.74
N GLU A 36 -31.96 17.14 -9.81
CA GLU A 36 -32.47 17.09 -11.20
C GLU A 36 -32.34 15.70 -11.84
N GLY A 37 -31.84 14.68 -11.12
CA GLY A 37 -31.71 13.31 -11.63
C GLY A 37 -30.62 13.11 -12.68
N LEU A 38 -29.72 14.09 -12.83
CA LEU A 38 -28.61 14.06 -13.80
C LEU A 38 -27.38 13.32 -13.27
N LEU A 39 -27.35 13.06 -11.97
CA LEU A 39 -26.42 12.12 -11.34
C LEU A 39 -27.22 10.85 -11.03
N GLY A 40 -26.75 9.69 -11.49
CA GLY A 40 -27.34 8.38 -11.21
C GLY A 40 -27.20 7.94 -9.74
N VAL A 41 -27.30 8.88 -8.80
CA VAL A 41 -27.08 8.71 -7.37
C VAL A 41 -28.34 9.18 -6.64
N SER A 42 -28.97 8.29 -5.87
CA SER A 42 -30.04 8.66 -4.96
C SER A 42 -29.44 9.43 -3.77
N VAL A 43 -29.77 10.71 -3.62
CA VAL A 43 -29.40 11.48 -2.42
C VAL A 43 -30.38 11.13 -1.30
N ARG A 44 -30.08 10.06 -0.58
CA ARG A 44 -30.53 9.90 0.81
C ARG A 44 -29.29 9.76 1.67
N ASP A 45 -29.14 10.73 2.58
CA ASP A 45 -28.14 10.80 3.64
C ASP A 45 -26.67 10.99 3.20
N TYR A 46 -26.29 12.24 2.88
CA TYR A 46 -24.88 12.64 2.85
C TYR A 46 -24.45 13.35 4.13
N ARG A 47 -23.31 12.92 4.68
CA ARG A 47 -22.55 13.58 5.75
C ARG A 47 -21.31 14.22 5.11
N ILE A 48 -21.15 15.54 5.26
CA ILE A 48 -19.99 16.28 4.72
C ILE A 48 -18.83 16.19 5.72
N GLU A 49 -17.70 15.61 5.31
CA GLU A 49 -16.44 15.72 6.03
C GLU A 49 -15.62 16.89 5.50
N GLY A 50 -15.29 17.83 6.38
CA GLY A 50 -14.38 18.93 6.08
C GLY A 50 -14.56 20.14 7.00
N GLY A 51 -13.55 20.38 7.85
CA GLY A 51 -13.29 21.69 8.46
C GLY A 51 -14.05 22.01 9.76
N GLY A 52 -13.34 21.99 10.89
CA GLY A 52 -13.84 22.48 12.19
C GLY A 52 -14.31 23.95 12.21
N MET A 53 -14.03 24.72 11.15
CA MET A 53 -14.52 26.09 10.96
C MET A 53 -16.01 26.15 10.62
N LEU A 54 -16.53 25.20 9.84
CA LEU A 54 -17.94 25.15 9.41
C LEU A 54 -18.87 24.75 10.57
N ARG A 55 -18.40 23.89 11.48
CA ARG A 55 -19.15 23.48 12.69
C ARG A 55 -19.40 24.63 13.67
N ARG A 56 -18.47 25.58 13.79
CA ARG A 56 -18.66 26.76 14.66
C ARG A 56 -19.65 27.76 14.08
N LEU A 57 -19.70 27.90 12.76
CA LEU A 57 -20.63 28.79 12.07
C LEU A 57 -22.09 28.30 12.12
N LEU A 58 -22.31 26.98 12.26
CA LEU A 58 -23.65 26.38 12.19
C LEU A 58 -24.24 25.96 13.54
N GLY A 59 -23.58 26.21 14.67
CA GLY A 59 -24.14 25.99 16.01
C GLY A 59 -24.45 24.53 16.39
N LEU A 60 -23.93 23.55 15.64
CA LEU A 60 -24.26 22.14 15.83
C LEU A 60 -23.52 21.55 17.05
N LYS A 61 -24.24 21.23 18.13
CA LYS A 61 -23.75 20.49 19.30
C LYS A 61 -24.22 19.03 19.24
N GLY A 62 -23.27 18.09 19.22
CA GLY A 62 -23.54 16.67 19.43
C GLY A 62 -22.39 15.78 18.94
N LYS A 63 -21.97 14.82 19.77
CA LYS A 63 -21.17 13.67 19.32
C LYS A 63 -22.16 12.67 18.70
N GLN A 64 -22.08 12.46 17.40
CA GLN A 64 -22.78 11.36 16.73
C GLN A 64 -21.75 10.38 16.13
N PRO A 65 -22.14 9.10 15.98
CA PRO A 65 -21.21 7.98 15.83
C PRO A 65 -20.46 8.01 14.51
N ILE A 66 -19.34 7.28 14.49
CA ILE A 66 -18.46 7.02 13.35
C ILE A 66 -19.29 6.43 12.20
N VAL A 67 -19.05 6.94 11.00
CA VAL A 67 -19.85 6.71 9.79
C VAL A 67 -19.67 5.29 9.26
N ASP A 68 -20.78 4.69 8.84
CA ASP A 68 -20.84 3.47 8.04
C ASP A 68 -19.98 3.65 6.77
N ARG A 69 -18.96 2.79 6.63
CA ARG A 69 -17.99 2.87 5.54
C ARG A 69 -18.70 2.66 4.20
N MET A 70 -18.35 3.47 3.21
CA MET A 70 -18.79 3.31 1.83
C MET A 70 -18.58 1.86 1.39
N SER A 71 -19.66 1.13 1.11
CA SER A 71 -19.56 -0.16 0.44
C SER A 71 -18.93 0.10 -0.92
N ILE A 72 -17.71 -0.37 -1.12
CA ILE A 72 -17.05 -0.38 -2.42
C ILE A 72 -17.97 -1.17 -3.35
N ASP A 73 -18.56 -0.51 -4.34
CA ASP A 73 -19.34 -1.18 -5.36
C ASP A 73 -18.39 -2.02 -6.21
N LEU A 74 -18.30 -3.31 -5.89
CA LEU A 74 -17.41 -4.25 -6.56
C LEU A 74 -17.72 -4.34 -8.07
N GLN A 75 -18.95 -4.02 -8.49
CA GLN A 75 -19.32 -4.02 -9.91
C GLN A 75 -18.64 -2.88 -10.69
N ALA A 76 -18.23 -1.80 -9.99
CA ALA A 76 -17.53 -0.69 -10.60
C ALA A 76 -16.11 -1.05 -11.07
N PHE A 77 -15.55 -2.19 -10.63
CA PHE A 77 -14.21 -2.66 -10.97
C PHE A 77 -14.21 -3.70 -12.10
N GLY A 78 -15.35 -3.94 -12.73
CA GLY A 78 -15.51 -4.95 -13.78
C GLY A 78 -15.83 -6.34 -13.23
N PRO A 79 -16.39 -7.23 -14.07
CA PRO A 79 -16.84 -8.56 -13.65
C PRO A 79 -15.68 -9.45 -13.17
N GLU A 80 -14.45 -9.21 -13.63
CA GLU A 80 -13.28 -10.03 -13.29
C GLU A 80 -12.73 -9.77 -11.88
N TYR A 81 -13.15 -8.69 -11.20
CA TYR A 81 -12.59 -8.32 -9.90
C TYR A 81 -12.86 -9.37 -8.81
N THR A 82 -14.02 -10.02 -8.83
CA THR A 82 -14.35 -11.09 -7.87
C THR A 82 -13.38 -12.26 -8.00
N ASP A 83 -13.04 -12.66 -9.23
CA ASP A 83 -12.11 -13.76 -9.50
C ASP A 83 -10.66 -13.38 -9.12
N LEU A 84 -10.24 -12.14 -9.46
CA LEU A 84 -8.95 -11.58 -9.01
C LEU A 84 -8.81 -11.67 -7.50
N ARG A 85 -9.82 -11.18 -6.77
CA ARG A 85 -9.82 -11.18 -5.30
C ARG A 85 -9.80 -12.58 -4.71
N ALA A 86 -10.60 -13.50 -5.26
CA ALA A 86 -10.64 -14.89 -4.81
C ALA A 86 -9.29 -15.58 -5.01
N HIS A 87 -8.67 -15.41 -6.18
CA HIS A 87 -7.34 -15.96 -6.49
C HIS A 87 -6.30 -15.43 -5.50
N VAL A 88 -6.25 -14.12 -5.26
CA VAL A 88 -5.27 -13.52 -4.33
C VAL A 88 -5.43 -14.03 -2.92
N LEU A 89 -6.67 -14.15 -2.41
CA LEU A 89 -6.94 -14.75 -1.10
C LEU A 89 -6.46 -16.20 -1.01
N GLU A 90 -6.69 -17.00 -2.06
CA GLU A 90 -6.20 -18.37 -2.16
C GLU A 90 -4.67 -18.45 -2.14
N ARG A 91 -3.98 -17.57 -2.89
CA ARG A 91 -2.51 -17.50 -2.89
C ARG A 91 -1.95 -17.11 -1.53
N ILE A 92 -2.54 -16.12 -0.86
CA ILE A 92 -2.15 -15.73 0.51
C ILE A 92 -2.36 -16.90 1.46
N ALA A 93 -3.53 -17.55 1.43
CA ALA A 93 -3.85 -18.66 2.34
C ALA A 93 -2.84 -19.81 2.21
N ARG A 94 -2.52 -20.22 0.98
CA ARG A 94 -1.59 -21.34 0.69
C ARG A 94 -0.13 -21.04 0.96
N THR A 95 0.29 -19.78 0.93
CA THR A 95 1.69 -19.42 1.12
C THR A 95 2.09 -19.56 2.59
N ALA A 96 3.14 -20.35 2.85
CA ALA A 96 3.73 -20.47 4.18
C ALA A 96 4.53 -19.21 4.53
N VAL A 97 4.59 -18.89 5.82
CA VAL A 97 5.45 -17.81 6.33
C VAL A 97 6.89 -18.30 6.33
N GLY A 98 7.80 -17.53 5.75
CA GLY A 98 9.23 -17.73 5.95
C GLY A 98 9.64 -17.13 7.29
N GLU A 99 10.22 -17.93 8.19
CA GLU A 99 10.49 -17.51 9.57
C GLU A 99 11.86 -16.85 9.78
N ALA A 100 12.82 -17.12 8.89
CA ALA A 100 14.18 -16.59 8.98
C ALA A 100 14.51 -15.70 7.76
N PRO A 101 15.16 -14.55 7.93
CA PRO A 101 15.77 -14.04 9.17
C PRO A 101 14.77 -13.41 10.15
N PHE A 102 13.57 -13.11 9.67
CA PHE A 102 12.38 -12.68 10.40
C PHE A 102 11.16 -13.12 9.60
N TYR A 103 9.96 -12.97 10.17
CA TYR A 103 8.73 -13.41 9.51
C TYR A 103 8.45 -12.59 8.25
N HIS A 104 8.44 -13.27 7.10
CA HIS A 104 8.16 -12.68 5.78
C HIS A 104 7.32 -13.63 4.93
N LEU A 105 6.66 -13.11 3.89
CA LEU A 105 5.99 -13.91 2.87
C LEU A 105 6.65 -13.65 1.52
N TYR A 106 6.91 -14.74 0.80
CA TYR A 106 7.18 -14.71 -0.62
C TYR A 106 6.06 -15.46 -1.33
N ILE A 107 5.21 -14.74 -2.06
CA ILE A 107 4.05 -15.30 -2.74
C ILE A 107 4.34 -15.30 -4.24
N ASP A 108 4.50 -16.50 -4.81
CA ASP A 108 4.53 -16.71 -6.26
C ASP A 108 3.11 -16.68 -6.85
N ASP A 109 3.01 -16.45 -8.15
CA ASP A 109 1.77 -16.39 -8.95
C ASP A 109 0.63 -15.65 -8.24
N LEU A 110 0.95 -14.50 -7.63
CA LEU A 110 0.04 -13.78 -6.75
C LEU A 110 -1.26 -13.42 -7.46
N PHE A 111 -1.16 -12.95 -8.71
CA PHE A 111 -2.31 -12.54 -9.51
C PHE A 111 -2.67 -13.60 -10.55
N PRO A 112 -3.92 -13.62 -11.04
CA PRO A 112 -4.23 -14.28 -12.30
C PRO A 112 -3.33 -13.73 -13.41
N GLU A 113 -2.84 -14.61 -14.28
CA GLU A 113 -1.87 -14.28 -15.34
C GLU A 113 -2.33 -13.10 -16.21
N ALA A 114 -3.61 -13.05 -16.60
CA ALA A 114 -4.16 -11.97 -17.41
C ALA A 114 -4.08 -10.60 -16.71
N PHE A 115 -4.35 -10.55 -15.39
CA PHE A 115 -4.24 -9.30 -14.62
C PHE A 115 -2.78 -8.88 -14.45
N TYR A 116 -1.88 -9.84 -14.19
CA TYR A 116 -0.45 -9.56 -14.10
C TYR A 116 0.10 -8.97 -15.40
N GLU A 117 -0.22 -9.56 -16.55
CA GLU A 117 0.25 -9.05 -17.84
C GLU A 117 -0.34 -7.68 -18.18
N ALA A 118 -1.61 -7.42 -17.83
CA ALA A 118 -2.22 -6.10 -17.99
C ALA A 118 -1.53 -5.04 -17.10
N LEU A 119 -1.27 -5.36 -15.83
CA LEU A 119 -0.56 -4.48 -14.90
C LEU A 119 0.89 -4.24 -15.34
N LYS A 120 1.56 -5.28 -15.85
CA LYS A 120 2.91 -5.19 -16.43
C LYS A 120 2.94 -4.30 -17.66
N ALA A 121 1.94 -4.40 -18.53
CA ALA A 121 1.82 -3.54 -19.71
C ALA A 121 1.69 -2.05 -19.30
N ARG A 122 0.89 -1.74 -18.27
CA ARG A 122 0.80 -0.38 -17.70
C ARG A 122 2.13 0.10 -17.13
N MET A 123 2.83 -0.74 -16.38
CA MET A 123 4.17 -0.42 -15.88
C MET A 123 5.12 -0.02 -17.03
N VAL A 124 5.15 -0.81 -18.11
CA VAL A 124 5.99 -0.54 -19.29
C VAL A 124 5.57 0.75 -20.00
N GLU A 125 4.27 1.00 -20.15
CA GLU A 125 3.74 2.25 -20.72
C GLU A 125 4.22 3.46 -19.91
N TYR A 126 4.10 3.42 -18.58
CA TYR A 126 4.54 4.52 -17.71
C TYR A 126 6.06 4.69 -17.71
N LYS A 127 6.83 3.59 -17.73
CA LYS A 127 8.30 3.60 -17.85
C LYS A 127 8.74 4.37 -19.11
N ASN A 128 7.99 4.24 -20.19
CA ASN A 128 8.27 4.85 -21.50
C ASN A 128 7.57 6.20 -21.75
N SER A 129 6.74 6.67 -20.81
CA SER A 129 5.92 7.88 -20.97
C SER A 129 6.70 9.21 -20.98
N GLY A 130 7.97 9.20 -20.59
CA GLY A 130 8.77 10.42 -20.38
C GLY A 130 8.40 11.21 -19.12
N LYS A 131 7.46 10.74 -18.29
CA LYS A 131 6.96 11.44 -17.09
C LYS A 131 7.54 10.91 -15.77
N LEU A 132 8.61 10.12 -15.84
CA LEU A 132 9.25 9.54 -14.66
C LEU A 132 9.84 10.63 -13.74
N GLN A 133 9.60 10.48 -12.44
CA GLN A 133 10.14 11.37 -11.42
C GLN A 133 11.41 10.78 -10.81
N GLN A 134 12.30 11.63 -10.30
CA GLN A 134 13.42 11.18 -9.50
C GLN A 134 12.95 10.74 -8.11
N ARG A 135 13.45 9.58 -7.65
CA ARG A 135 13.29 9.08 -6.29
C ARG A 135 14.66 9.05 -5.64
N LYS A 136 14.91 10.00 -4.73
CA LYS A 136 16.14 10.04 -3.93
C LYS A 136 15.97 9.10 -2.75
N GLN A 137 16.84 8.13 -2.62
CA GLN A 137 16.92 7.24 -1.45
C GLN A 137 18.35 7.23 -0.96
N ASP A 138 18.57 6.98 0.33
CA ASP A 138 19.90 6.83 0.96
C ASP A 138 20.83 8.04 0.93
N SER A 139 21.23 8.51 -0.25
CA SER A 139 22.12 9.64 -0.46
C SER A 139 21.69 10.50 -1.67
N LYS A 140 22.32 11.67 -1.84
CA LYS A 140 22.09 12.52 -3.02
C LYS A 140 22.51 11.84 -4.35
N ALA A 141 23.43 10.88 -4.29
CA ALA A 141 23.95 10.17 -5.45
C ALA A 141 23.08 8.96 -5.84
N PHE A 142 22.28 8.45 -4.92
CA PHE A 142 21.41 7.30 -5.17
C PHE A 142 20.02 7.78 -5.59
N VAL A 143 19.84 7.85 -6.91
CA VAL A 143 18.61 8.33 -7.54
C VAL A 143 18.05 7.22 -8.43
N ASN A 144 16.88 6.71 -8.05
CA ASN A 144 16.07 5.84 -8.89
C ASN A 144 15.03 6.67 -9.65
N ARG A 145 14.33 6.04 -10.61
CA ARG A 145 13.16 6.64 -11.24
C ARG A 145 11.89 6.03 -10.68
N ARG A 146 10.83 6.82 -10.61
CA ARG A 146 9.53 6.37 -10.13
C ARG A 146 8.37 6.93 -10.94
N TYR A 147 7.22 6.27 -10.84
CA TYR A 147 5.94 6.75 -11.34
C TYR A 147 4.86 6.57 -10.26
N PRO A 148 4.34 7.65 -9.66
CA PRO A 148 3.29 7.58 -8.63
C PRO A 148 1.96 7.05 -9.22
N LEU A 149 1.25 6.22 -8.45
CA LEU A 149 0.02 5.55 -8.92
C LEU A 149 -1.26 6.10 -8.28
N ILE A 150 -1.16 6.92 -7.23
CA ILE A 150 -2.30 7.28 -6.39
C ILE A 150 -3.45 7.99 -7.13
N GLU A 151 -3.13 8.85 -8.09
CA GLU A 151 -4.13 9.63 -8.84
C GLU A 151 -4.64 8.92 -10.11
N LEU A 152 -4.06 7.77 -10.45
CA LEU A 152 -4.38 7.07 -11.70
C LEU A 152 -5.76 6.42 -11.65
N ARG A 153 -6.37 6.31 -12.84
CA ARG A 153 -7.73 5.80 -13.05
C ARG A 153 -7.79 4.63 -14.01
N ASP A 154 -6.63 4.14 -14.45
CA ASP A 154 -6.52 2.91 -15.22
C ASP A 154 -7.13 1.75 -14.43
N VAL A 155 -7.91 0.91 -15.12
CA VAL A 155 -8.72 -0.14 -14.48
C VAL A 155 -7.87 -1.08 -13.64
N GLU A 156 -6.67 -1.45 -14.13
CA GLU A 156 -5.76 -2.34 -13.43
C GLU A 156 -5.23 -1.73 -12.13
N ILE A 157 -4.97 -0.41 -12.12
CA ILE A 157 -4.50 0.31 -10.93
C ILE A 157 -5.63 0.48 -9.91
N LEU A 158 -6.86 0.74 -10.39
CA LEU A 158 -8.04 0.81 -9.53
C LEU A 158 -8.37 -0.55 -8.89
N GLN A 159 -8.32 -1.63 -9.67
CA GLN A 159 -8.49 -2.99 -9.18
C GLN A 159 -7.39 -3.37 -8.19
N PHE A 160 -6.13 -3.05 -8.48
CA PHE A 160 -5.01 -3.28 -7.56
C PHE A 160 -5.23 -2.56 -6.23
N ARG A 161 -5.60 -1.28 -6.26
CA ARG A 161 -5.86 -0.50 -5.04
C ARG A 161 -7.02 -1.09 -4.24
N ALA A 162 -8.14 -1.36 -4.90
CA ALA A 162 -9.31 -1.97 -4.27
C ALA A 162 -8.97 -3.32 -3.63
N LEU A 163 -8.13 -4.13 -4.28
CA LEU A 163 -7.70 -5.43 -3.78
C LEU A 163 -6.95 -5.33 -2.45
N PHE A 164 -6.01 -4.40 -2.33
CA PHE A 164 -5.22 -4.25 -1.10
C PHE A 164 -5.87 -3.32 -0.06
N GLU A 165 -6.93 -2.59 -0.42
CA GLU A 165 -7.85 -1.93 0.51
C GLU A 165 -8.97 -2.88 0.99
N ASP A 166 -9.20 -4.02 0.33
CA ASP A 166 -10.19 -5.02 0.71
C ASP A 166 -9.89 -5.57 2.12
N ARG A 167 -10.90 -5.47 3.00
CA ARG A 167 -10.78 -5.88 4.41
C ARG A 167 -10.34 -7.34 4.56
N ASN A 168 -10.82 -8.25 3.72
CA ASN A 168 -10.51 -9.66 3.85
C ASN A 168 -9.10 -9.97 3.34
N VAL A 169 -8.63 -9.28 2.29
CA VAL A 169 -7.25 -9.39 1.83
C VAL A 169 -6.29 -8.86 2.90
N LYS A 170 -6.58 -7.68 3.47
CA LYS A 170 -5.82 -7.16 4.62
C LYS A 170 -5.83 -8.15 5.77
N ARG A 171 -6.99 -8.66 6.19
CA ARG A 171 -7.10 -9.65 7.27
C ARG A 171 -6.22 -10.87 7.04
N ALA A 172 -6.33 -11.49 5.86
CA ALA A 172 -5.58 -12.69 5.51
C ALA A 172 -4.06 -12.46 5.55
N LEU A 173 -3.59 -11.28 5.15
CA LEU A 173 -2.18 -10.90 5.26
C LEU A 173 -1.77 -10.64 6.72
N PHE A 174 -2.56 -9.89 7.49
CA PHE A 174 -2.25 -9.58 8.88
C PHE A 174 -2.20 -10.84 9.76
N GLU A 175 -3.05 -11.83 9.51
CA GLU A 175 -3.06 -13.11 10.23
C GLU A 175 -1.78 -13.94 10.01
N LYS A 176 -1.00 -13.63 8.98
CA LYS A 176 0.32 -14.26 8.76
C LYS A 176 1.40 -13.74 9.69
N PHE A 177 1.23 -12.55 10.27
CA PHE A 177 2.29 -11.86 11.00
C PHE A 177 1.92 -11.49 12.44
N TYR A 178 0.64 -11.23 12.72
CA TYR A 178 0.16 -10.75 14.01
C TYR A 178 -0.54 -11.86 14.80
N CYS A 179 -0.31 -11.94 16.12
CA CYS A 179 -0.88 -13.00 16.98
C CYS A 179 -2.41 -13.05 16.93
N LYS A 180 -3.06 -11.89 16.89
CA LYS A 180 -4.51 -11.74 16.82
C LYS A 180 -4.85 -10.34 16.29
N PRO A 181 -4.76 -10.10 14.97
CA PRO A 181 -5.03 -8.77 14.43
C PRO A 181 -6.48 -8.37 14.76
N SER A 182 -6.69 -7.24 15.43
CA SER A 182 -8.06 -6.75 15.72
C SER A 182 -8.69 -6.18 14.46
N ASP A 183 -10.02 -6.14 14.43
CA ASP A 183 -10.74 -5.45 13.35
C ASP A 183 -10.30 -3.99 13.22
N ASP A 184 -10.17 -3.29 14.35
CA ASP A 184 -9.66 -1.92 14.41
C ASP A 184 -8.29 -1.77 13.74
N LEU A 185 -7.36 -2.71 13.93
CA LEU A 185 -6.05 -2.66 13.29
C LEU A 185 -6.17 -2.71 11.76
N VAL A 186 -6.86 -3.72 11.23
CA VAL A 186 -7.06 -3.88 9.77
C VAL A 186 -7.81 -2.70 9.17
N ASP A 187 -8.71 -2.12 9.95
CA ASP A 187 -9.50 -0.97 9.57
C ASP A 187 -8.72 0.34 9.66
N SER A 188 -7.67 0.43 10.47
CA SER A 188 -6.87 1.64 10.69
C SER A 188 -5.77 1.87 9.66
N VAL A 189 -5.51 0.87 8.80
CA VAL A 189 -4.42 0.92 7.83
C VAL A 189 -4.93 1.09 6.39
N ASP A 190 -4.26 1.98 5.66
CA ASP A 190 -4.54 2.30 4.27
C ASP A 190 -3.25 2.25 3.44
N ILE A 191 -3.39 2.19 2.13
CA ILE A 191 -2.25 2.31 1.21
C ILE A 191 -1.58 3.67 1.40
N HIS A 192 -0.25 3.67 1.50
CA HIS A 192 0.52 4.90 1.61
C HIS A 192 0.50 5.68 0.30
N GLU A 193 -0.27 6.78 0.28
CA GLU A 193 -0.49 7.62 -0.91
C GLU A 193 0.80 8.15 -1.58
N ASN A 194 1.86 8.38 -0.80
CA ASN A 194 3.14 8.90 -1.33
C ASN A 194 4.11 7.80 -1.77
N GLU A 195 3.86 6.56 -1.39
CA GLU A 195 4.70 5.38 -1.66
C GLU A 195 3.85 4.23 -2.20
N PHE A 196 2.96 4.56 -3.13
CA PHE A 196 2.26 3.64 -4.01
C PHE A 196 2.70 3.96 -5.44
N GLU A 197 3.73 3.25 -5.90
CA GLU A 197 4.51 3.67 -7.07
C GLU A 197 5.19 2.50 -7.79
N PHE A 198 5.33 2.63 -9.12
CA PHE A 198 6.35 1.87 -9.83
C PHE A 198 7.72 2.50 -9.57
N VAL A 199 8.72 1.67 -9.31
CA VAL A 199 10.12 2.07 -9.12
C VAL A 199 10.97 1.32 -10.14
N PHE A 200 11.82 2.09 -10.82
CA PHE A 200 12.70 1.62 -11.87
C PHE A 200 14.15 1.87 -11.44
N CYS A 201 14.85 0.78 -11.12
CA CYS A 201 16.26 0.82 -10.75
C CYS A 201 17.10 0.36 -11.94
N THR A 202 18.15 1.13 -12.25
CA THR A 202 19.18 0.68 -13.20
C THR A 202 20.06 -0.39 -12.53
N PRO A 203 20.90 -1.10 -13.30
CA PRO A 203 21.96 -1.95 -12.74
C PRO A 203 22.89 -1.20 -11.78
N ASP A 204 23.61 -1.96 -10.97
CA ASP A 204 24.65 -1.50 -10.02
C ASP A 204 24.13 -0.51 -8.97
N LYS A 205 22.90 -0.73 -8.49
CA LYS A 205 22.31 0.00 -7.38
C LYS A 205 22.30 -0.85 -6.14
N PHE A 206 22.69 -0.26 -5.02
CA PHE A 206 22.59 -0.83 -3.68
C PHE A 206 21.79 0.09 -2.78
N GLN A 207 20.74 -0.43 -2.14
CA GLN A 207 20.02 0.26 -1.09
C GLN A 207 20.60 -0.12 0.27
N ASN A 208 20.86 0.89 1.11
CA ASN A 208 21.34 0.68 2.47
C ASN A 208 20.34 -0.12 3.32
N ILE A 209 20.87 -0.86 4.30
CA ILE A 209 20.07 -1.69 5.21
C ILE A 209 19.20 -0.78 6.09
N HIS A 210 17.91 -1.10 6.17
CA HIS A 210 16.94 -0.36 6.98
C HIS A 210 15.78 -1.26 7.44
N VAL A 211 14.98 -0.76 8.39
CA VAL A 211 13.78 -1.45 8.93
C VAL A 211 12.45 -0.83 8.51
N ASP A 212 12.45 0.10 7.54
CA ASP A 212 11.32 1.00 7.27
C ASP A 212 10.95 1.90 8.49
N ILE A 213 9.97 2.78 8.32
CA ILE A 213 9.51 3.68 9.41
C ILE A 213 8.38 3.04 10.23
N PRO A 214 8.25 3.36 11.54
CA PRO A 214 7.33 2.67 12.44
C PRO A 214 5.84 2.65 12.00
N PRO A 215 5.27 3.74 11.44
CA PRO A 215 3.85 3.74 11.04
C PRO A 215 3.51 2.84 9.85
N LYS A 216 4.51 2.23 9.20
CA LYS A 216 4.30 1.18 8.20
C LYS A 216 4.00 -0.14 8.92
N TYR A 217 2.82 -0.68 8.65
CA TYR A 217 2.32 -1.93 9.22
C TYR A 217 2.58 -3.13 8.32
N MET A 218 2.80 -2.88 7.02
CA MET A 218 3.14 -3.91 6.06
C MET A 218 3.82 -3.28 4.84
N SER A 219 4.90 -3.90 4.39
CA SER A 219 5.70 -3.50 3.22
C SER A 219 5.54 -4.53 2.13
N PHE A 220 5.39 -4.06 0.88
CA PHE A 220 5.20 -4.90 -0.29
C PHE A 220 6.16 -4.50 -1.41
N VAL A 221 6.77 -5.50 -2.02
CA VAL A 221 7.58 -5.34 -3.23
C VAL A 221 7.14 -6.37 -4.27
N PHE A 222 6.44 -5.89 -5.30
CA PHE A 222 5.95 -6.72 -6.41
C PHE A 222 6.96 -6.67 -7.56
N TYR A 223 7.28 -7.81 -8.14
CA TYR A 223 8.34 -7.94 -9.12
C TYR A 223 7.81 -8.05 -10.56
N PHE A 224 8.36 -7.22 -11.46
CA PHE A 224 7.94 -7.14 -12.86
C PHE A 224 9.15 -7.21 -13.81
N PRO A 225 9.89 -8.34 -13.87
CA PRO A 225 10.97 -8.48 -14.83
C PRO A 225 10.48 -8.26 -16.26
N THR A 226 11.13 -7.34 -16.98
CA THR A 226 10.81 -6.99 -18.38
C THR A 226 11.59 -7.82 -19.39
N VAL A 227 12.65 -8.47 -18.95
CA VAL A 227 13.45 -9.44 -19.71
C VAL A 227 13.42 -10.80 -19.01
N PRO A 228 13.73 -11.91 -19.73
CA PRO A 228 14.02 -13.18 -19.07
C PRO A 228 15.15 -13.02 -18.05
N VAL A 229 15.00 -13.64 -16.89
CA VAL A 229 15.93 -13.56 -15.75
C VAL A 229 16.38 -14.98 -15.42
N ASP A 230 17.68 -15.19 -15.24
CA ASP A 230 18.19 -16.49 -14.82
C ASP A 230 18.10 -16.70 -13.30
N GLU A 231 18.38 -17.92 -12.82
CA GLU A 231 18.26 -18.25 -11.39
C GLU A 231 19.21 -17.43 -10.48
N GLU A 232 20.34 -16.97 -10.99
CA GLU A 232 21.30 -16.18 -10.22
C GLU A 232 20.81 -14.73 -10.11
N GLU A 233 20.34 -14.17 -11.22
CA GLU A 233 19.74 -12.84 -11.27
C GLU A 233 18.44 -12.77 -10.45
N GLU A 234 17.62 -13.81 -10.47
CA GLU A 234 16.42 -13.91 -9.63
C GLU A 234 16.77 -13.69 -8.14
N LYS A 235 17.84 -14.34 -7.65
CA LYS A 235 18.27 -14.23 -6.25
C LYS A 235 18.90 -12.87 -5.93
N LYS A 236 19.68 -12.31 -6.86
CA LYS A 236 20.47 -11.09 -6.63
C LYS A 236 19.71 -9.78 -6.79
N ASN A 237 18.56 -9.80 -7.46
CA ASN A 237 17.75 -8.61 -7.76
C ASN A 237 16.45 -8.53 -6.93
N ALA A 238 16.19 -9.51 -6.08
CA ALA A 238 15.05 -9.47 -5.16
C ALA A 238 15.29 -8.50 -3.99
N THR A 239 14.32 -8.43 -3.08
CA THR A 239 14.56 -7.83 -1.76
C THR A 239 15.51 -8.73 -0.98
N VAL A 240 16.61 -8.16 -0.47
CA VAL A 240 17.56 -8.85 0.40
C VAL A 240 17.11 -8.62 1.84
N LEU A 241 16.92 -9.71 2.58
CA LEU A 241 16.64 -9.68 4.02
C LEU A 241 17.95 -9.90 4.78
N TYR A 242 18.07 -9.43 6.00
CA TYR A 242 19.28 -9.61 6.81
C TYR A 242 18.96 -10.16 8.19
N ASP A 243 19.80 -11.06 8.69
CA ASP A 243 19.71 -11.55 10.06
C ASP A 243 20.13 -10.49 11.10
N LYS A 244 20.01 -10.82 12.40
CA LYS A 244 20.44 -9.92 13.49
C LYS A 244 21.94 -9.58 13.42
N GLY A 245 22.75 -10.42 12.79
CA GLY A 245 24.17 -10.21 12.51
C GLY A 245 24.44 -9.40 11.24
N LEU A 246 23.40 -8.94 10.54
CA LEU A 246 23.44 -8.24 9.27
C LEU A 246 24.03 -9.07 8.12
N LYS A 247 23.90 -10.40 8.19
CA LYS A 247 24.24 -11.29 7.07
C LYS A 247 23.05 -11.39 6.12
N PRO A 248 23.27 -11.28 4.80
CA PRO A 248 22.19 -11.35 3.83
C PRO A 248 21.58 -12.76 3.79
N VAL A 249 20.25 -12.81 3.73
CA VAL A 249 19.42 -14.01 3.55
C VAL A 249 18.50 -13.76 2.36
N TYR A 250 18.62 -14.61 1.34
CA TYR A 250 17.90 -14.48 0.07
C TYR A 250 16.62 -15.33 0.11
N GLY A 251 15.58 -14.81 0.77
CA GLY A 251 14.28 -15.48 0.91
C GLY A 251 13.29 -15.21 -0.23
N ALA A 252 13.50 -14.14 -1.00
CA ALA A 252 12.67 -13.77 -2.15
C ALA A 252 13.43 -13.90 -3.46
N ASN A 253 12.71 -14.08 -4.57
CA ASN A 253 13.27 -14.10 -5.93
C ASN A 253 12.61 -13.01 -6.79
N PHE A 254 13.40 -12.37 -7.66
CA PHE A 254 12.95 -11.38 -8.63
C PHE A 254 12.25 -12.06 -9.82
N ARG A 255 11.14 -12.75 -9.52
CA ARG A 255 10.38 -13.54 -10.47
C ARG A 255 9.12 -12.82 -10.91
N ARG A 256 8.69 -13.07 -12.14
CA ARG A 256 7.39 -12.60 -12.63
C ARG A 256 6.25 -12.99 -11.68
N ASN A 257 5.28 -12.08 -11.52
CA ASN A 257 4.05 -12.32 -10.77
C ASN A 257 4.29 -12.78 -9.31
N SER A 258 5.36 -12.28 -8.69
CA SER A 258 5.69 -12.58 -7.30
C SER A 258 5.79 -11.33 -6.44
N VAL A 259 5.58 -11.48 -5.14
CA VAL A 259 5.67 -10.40 -4.16
C VAL A 259 6.45 -10.84 -2.93
N CYS A 260 7.28 -9.94 -2.40
CA CYS A 260 7.82 -10.03 -1.06
C CYS A 260 7.00 -9.13 -0.12
N VAL A 261 6.49 -9.70 0.98
CA VAL A 261 5.68 -9.02 1.99
C VAL A 261 6.31 -9.22 3.36
N PHE A 262 6.41 -8.16 4.16
CA PHE A 262 6.88 -8.26 5.54
C PHE A 262 6.35 -7.11 6.39
N VAL A 263 6.48 -7.23 7.71
CA VAL A 263 6.11 -6.18 8.65
C VAL A 263 7.37 -5.43 9.13
N PRO A 264 7.39 -4.10 9.09
CA PRO A 264 8.46 -3.30 9.70
C PRO A 264 8.53 -3.44 11.23
N HIS A 265 9.67 -3.88 11.78
CA HIS A 265 9.95 -4.01 13.22
C HIS A 265 11.47 -3.96 13.52
N PHE A 266 11.92 -4.28 14.73
CA PHE A 266 13.31 -4.09 15.19
C PHE A 266 14.39 -4.74 14.30
N TYR A 267 14.07 -5.89 13.70
CA TYR A 267 14.99 -6.73 12.93
C TYR A 267 14.51 -7.01 11.51
N SER A 268 13.53 -6.25 11.02
CA SER A 268 13.09 -6.35 9.62
C SER A 268 14.11 -5.69 8.68
N TYR A 269 15.40 -5.98 8.89
CA TYR A 269 16.52 -5.43 8.15
C TYR A 269 16.44 -5.89 6.72
N HIS A 270 16.32 -4.94 5.81
CA HIS A 270 16.21 -5.24 4.40
C HIS A 270 16.83 -4.14 3.54
N GLY A 271 17.03 -4.49 2.27
CA GLY A 271 17.50 -3.61 1.22
C GLY A 271 17.37 -4.31 -0.12
N PHE A 272 18.11 -3.85 -1.12
CA PHE A 272 18.27 -4.57 -2.38
C PHE A 272 19.61 -4.24 -3.02
N SER A 273 20.05 -5.12 -3.90
CA SER A 273 21.08 -4.87 -4.89
C SER A 273 20.50 -5.10 -6.27
N THR A 274 21.06 -4.46 -7.30
CA THR A 274 20.70 -4.73 -8.70
C THR A 274 21.93 -5.09 -9.51
N THR A 275 21.84 -6.20 -10.25
CA THR A 275 22.78 -6.56 -11.32
C THR A 275 22.19 -6.33 -12.70
N ILE A 276 20.86 -6.25 -12.78
CA ILE A 276 20.08 -5.94 -13.99
C ILE A 276 19.12 -4.77 -13.73
N GLU A 277 18.35 -4.38 -14.75
CA GLU A 277 17.22 -3.49 -14.52
C GLU A 277 16.18 -4.17 -13.60
N ARG A 278 15.78 -3.45 -12.56
CA ARG A 278 14.83 -3.93 -11.56
C ARG A 278 13.62 -3.02 -11.56
N ASP A 279 12.55 -3.52 -12.19
CA ASP A 279 11.24 -2.88 -12.25
C ASP A 279 10.33 -3.51 -11.18
N VAL A 280 9.84 -2.69 -10.26
CA VAL A 280 8.97 -3.14 -9.16
C VAL A 280 7.82 -2.19 -8.93
N LEU A 281 6.74 -2.69 -8.32
CA LEU A 281 5.78 -1.84 -7.62
C LEU A 281 6.10 -1.90 -6.12
N VAL A 282 6.22 -0.74 -5.49
CA VAL A 282 6.38 -0.63 -4.03
C VAL A 282 5.10 -0.05 -3.45
N MET A 283 4.64 -0.67 -2.36
CA MET A 283 3.44 -0.25 -1.63
C MET A 283 3.64 -0.50 -0.13
N PHE A 284 3.04 0.36 0.69
CA PHE A 284 2.96 0.16 2.15
C PHE A 284 1.52 0.27 2.62
N LEU A 285 1.14 -0.52 3.63
CA LEU A 285 -0.02 -0.24 4.46
C LEU A 285 0.44 0.56 5.68
N ILE A 286 -0.16 1.72 5.90
CA ILE A 286 0.21 2.66 6.97
C ILE A 286 -0.98 3.03 7.84
N ASN A 287 -0.70 3.35 9.10
CA ASN A 287 -1.66 4.08 9.93
C ASN A 287 -1.45 5.60 9.76
N LYS A 288 -2.48 6.31 9.27
CA LYS A 288 -2.39 7.74 8.93
C LYS A 288 -2.17 8.64 10.16
N ASP A 289 -2.74 8.29 11.31
CA ASP A 289 -2.57 9.04 12.55
C ASP A 289 -1.15 8.89 13.09
N GLU A 290 -0.59 7.68 13.06
CA GLU A 290 0.80 7.43 13.44
C GLU A 290 1.79 8.09 12.48
N MET A 291 1.47 8.14 11.18
CA MET A 291 2.27 8.88 10.19
C MET A 291 2.36 10.37 10.51
N ARG A 292 1.28 10.99 10.99
CA ARG A 292 1.31 12.39 11.45
C ARG A 292 2.24 12.55 12.66
N VAL A 293 2.11 11.68 13.67
CA VAL A 293 2.99 11.70 14.85
C VAL A 293 4.46 11.50 14.45
N TRP A 294 4.73 10.58 13.54
CA TRP A 294 6.06 10.35 12.99
C TRP A 294 6.62 11.60 12.31
N HIS A 295 5.83 12.27 11.47
CA HIS A 295 6.27 13.49 10.81
C HIS A 295 6.62 14.60 11.79
N ASP A 296 5.81 14.80 12.83
CA ASP A 296 6.06 15.79 13.87
C ASP A 296 7.36 15.49 14.63
N LYS A 297 7.59 14.22 14.99
CA LYS A 297 8.83 13.77 15.64
C LYS A 297 10.06 13.85 14.73
N SER A 298 9.92 13.52 13.45
CA SER A 298 11.04 13.50 12.49
C SER A 298 11.57 14.88 12.10
N ARG A 299 10.83 15.95 12.43
CA ARG A 299 11.15 17.34 12.12
C ARG A 299 11.73 18.11 13.31
N SER A 300 11.78 17.53 14.52
CA SER A 300 12.40 18.21 15.64
C SER A 300 13.92 18.26 15.45
N ASP A 301 14.50 19.46 15.48
CA ASP A 301 15.94 19.72 15.26
C ASP A 301 16.84 19.23 16.43
N SER A 302 16.38 18.27 17.23
CA SER A 302 17.10 17.68 18.36
C SER A 302 17.94 16.49 17.89
N PRO A 303 19.26 16.65 17.67
CA PRO A 303 20.11 15.57 17.16
C PRO A 303 20.44 14.54 18.26
N GLN A 304 20.07 14.83 19.52
CA GLN A 304 20.51 14.11 20.72
C GLN A 304 19.48 13.16 21.34
N GLU A 305 18.21 13.19 20.95
CA GLU A 305 17.23 12.10 21.26
C GLU A 305 17.28 10.99 20.18
N GLY A 306 18.49 10.79 19.65
CA GLY A 306 18.79 10.12 18.39
C GLY A 306 18.41 8.65 18.34
N PHE A 307 17.75 8.27 17.24
CA PHE A 307 17.40 6.91 16.82
C PHE A 307 16.48 6.10 17.75
N SER A 308 16.55 6.30 19.07
CA SER A 308 15.70 5.63 20.06
C SER A 308 14.22 5.87 19.79
N GLY A 309 13.84 7.07 19.31
CA GLY A 309 12.45 7.37 18.98
C GLY A 309 11.83 6.44 17.93
N ILE A 310 12.64 5.83 17.04
CA ILE A 310 12.18 4.81 16.11
C ILE A 310 11.89 3.52 16.87
N ALA A 311 12.85 3.06 17.67
CA ALA A 311 12.72 1.85 18.48
C ALA A 311 11.56 1.96 19.48
N ASP A 312 11.36 3.11 20.10
CA ASP A 312 10.24 3.40 21.02
C ASP A 312 8.89 3.32 20.31
N MET A 313 8.80 3.85 19.09
CA MET A 313 7.56 3.75 18.29
C MET A 313 7.31 2.33 17.79
N ILE A 314 8.36 1.56 17.49
CA ILE A 314 8.23 0.13 17.18
C ILE A 314 7.75 -0.63 18.43
N GLU A 315 8.33 -0.37 19.61
CA GLU A 315 7.89 -0.97 20.87
C GLU A 315 6.42 -0.67 21.17
N ASP A 316 5.99 0.60 21.07
CA ASP A 316 4.59 0.98 21.26
C ASP A 316 3.65 0.27 20.27
N LYS A 317 4.03 0.21 18.99
CA LYS A 317 3.27 -0.50 17.96
C LYS A 317 3.14 -1.99 18.31
N LEU A 318 4.24 -2.65 18.68
CA LEU A 318 4.25 -4.07 19.01
C LEU A 318 3.54 -4.38 20.33
N GLY A 319 3.56 -3.45 21.30
CA GLY A 319 2.78 -3.57 22.54
C GLY A 319 1.27 -3.54 22.30
N ARG A 320 0.81 -2.73 21.34
CA ARG A 320 -0.61 -2.69 20.92
C ARG A 320 -0.99 -3.84 19.99
N HIS A 321 -0.08 -4.21 19.09
CA HIS A 321 -0.31 -5.15 18.00
C HIS A 321 0.85 -6.15 17.92
N PRO A 322 0.90 -7.15 18.82
CA PRO A 322 2.01 -8.08 18.90
C PRO A 322 2.13 -8.96 17.65
N LEU A 323 3.36 -9.09 17.16
CA LEU A 323 3.71 -10.02 16.08
C LEU A 323 3.89 -11.43 16.63
N ILE A 324 3.59 -12.43 15.80
CA ILE A 324 3.80 -13.85 16.10
C ILE A 324 5.28 -14.11 16.46
N GLU A 325 6.20 -13.46 15.74
CA GLU A 325 7.64 -13.56 15.98
C GLU A 325 8.02 -13.27 17.44
N TYR A 326 7.44 -12.22 18.04
CA TYR A 326 7.71 -11.80 19.41
C TYR A 326 6.76 -12.43 20.45
N GLY A 327 5.60 -12.91 20.00
CA GLY A 327 4.53 -13.36 20.88
C GLY A 327 3.87 -12.20 21.62
N GLY A 328 3.12 -12.51 22.68
CA GLY A 328 2.42 -11.52 23.50
C GLY A 328 3.19 -11.08 24.76
N ASP A 329 4.50 -11.31 24.83
CA ASP A 329 5.33 -11.03 26.01
C ASP A 329 5.98 -9.63 25.92
N PRO A 330 5.57 -8.65 26.75
CA PRO A 330 6.16 -7.32 26.75
C PRO A 330 7.65 -7.32 27.13
N ALA A 331 8.09 -8.24 28.00
CA ALA A 331 9.50 -8.29 28.42
C ALA A 331 10.41 -8.60 27.23
N ARG A 332 10.00 -9.57 26.40
CA ARG A 332 10.70 -9.89 25.16
C ARG A 332 10.75 -8.70 24.19
N ILE A 333 9.67 -7.93 24.04
CA ILE A 333 9.66 -6.74 23.16
C ILE A 333 10.69 -5.72 23.67
N SER A 334 10.74 -5.45 24.96
CA SER A 334 11.71 -4.50 25.54
C SER A 334 13.16 -4.99 25.45
N GLU A 335 13.41 -6.29 25.60
CA GLU A 335 14.74 -6.90 25.38
C GLU A 335 15.20 -6.71 23.92
N GLU A 336 14.32 -7.00 22.96
CA GLU A 336 14.62 -6.87 21.53
C GLU A 336 14.78 -5.39 21.13
N ARG A 337 14.02 -4.46 21.73
CA ARG A 337 14.25 -3.01 21.59
C ARG A 337 15.66 -2.64 22.02
N ALA A 338 16.09 -3.11 23.20
CA ALA A 338 17.41 -2.78 23.75
C ALA A 338 18.56 -3.38 22.93
N ALA A 339 18.33 -4.50 22.25
CA ALA A 339 19.33 -5.20 21.43
C ALA A 339 19.32 -4.79 19.95
N CYS A 340 18.35 -3.99 19.47
CA CYS A 340 18.25 -3.62 18.07
C CYS A 340 19.37 -2.65 17.63
N ARG A 341 19.80 -2.74 16.37
CA ARG A 341 20.95 -2.00 15.83
C ARG A 341 20.56 -0.73 15.05
N ILE A 342 19.33 -0.23 15.25
CA ILE A 342 18.87 0.99 14.56
C ILE A 342 19.71 2.18 15.08
N ASN A 343 20.62 2.67 14.25
CA ASN A 343 21.64 3.65 14.63
C ASN A 343 21.73 4.82 13.64
N ALA A 344 20.76 4.96 12.72
CA ALA A 344 20.70 6.03 11.75
C ALA A 344 19.24 6.45 11.44
N PRO A 345 19.02 7.66 10.86
CA PRO A 345 17.67 8.17 10.61
C PRO A 345 16.87 7.23 9.69
N GLN A 346 15.54 7.30 9.76
CA GLN A 346 14.64 6.54 8.88
C GLN A 346 14.79 5.01 9.02
N GLY A 347 15.19 4.54 10.20
CA GLY A 347 15.28 3.10 10.50
C GLY A 347 16.52 2.44 9.91
N ARG A 348 17.55 3.22 9.54
CA ARG A 348 18.76 2.68 8.93
C ARG A 348 19.68 2.01 9.95
N VAL A 349 20.48 1.09 9.42
CA VAL A 349 21.57 0.44 10.15
C VAL A 349 22.87 0.66 9.37
N MET A 350 23.77 1.44 9.96
CA MET A 350 25.12 1.66 9.45
C MET A 350 26.03 0.57 10.01
N LEU A 351 26.76 -0.11 9.12
CA LEU A 351 27.88 -0.98 9.48
C LEU A 351 29.08 -0.08 9.80
N ASP A 352 29.60 -0.21 11.03
CA ASP A 352 30.83 0.49 11.46
C ASP A 352 32.08 -0.04 10.76
#